data_AF-A0A0W1DBT9-F1
#
_entry.id   AF-A0A0W1DBT9-F1
#
_cell.length_a   1.000
_cell.length_b   1.000
_cell.length_c   1.000
_cell.angle_alpha   90.00
_cell.angle_beta   90.00
_cell.angle_gamma   90.00
#
_symmetry.space_group_name_H-M   'P 1'
#
loop_
_entity.id
_entity.type
_entity.pdbx_description
1 polymer ?
#
loop_
_entity_poly.entity_id
_entity_poly.type
_entity_poly.pdbx_seq_one_letter_code
_entity_poly.pdbx_strand_id
1 'polypeptide(L)'
;MVLTAFAIMLAAQGVSEPLPAKTDIPNDFSTVICPSEAAAREMLGSYYGVQPAPRNHTIDTALFFKGLAATGCSQNSAEAKSTIAIQQVIARRTLPLAGGSETHLVYRGTNASGSRVIGIVDETGNDKHPRTDYERWLSEFIPGGVLDHDPAGNRTVYLCPTIDGARSAVKAIPGKGNDTVRNAAFAKARTANACRQAAAGRYKITARHEERAIPCGFECEDVWNALAATDTRGRTVALIFNGSHF
;
A
#
# COMPACT_ATOMS: atom_id res chain seq x y z
N MET A 1 38.86 -24.18 -52.14
CA MET A 1 38.83 -23.82 -50.70
C MET A 1 37.42 -23.35 -50.39
N VAL A 2 36.70 -24.08 -49.54
CA VAL A 2 35.32 -23.78 -49.14
C VAL A 2 35.39 -22.98 -47.84
N LEU A 3 34.89 -21.75 -47.83
CA LEU A 3 34.63 -21.01 -46.61
C LEU A 3 33.17 -21.23 -46.20
N THR A 4 32.97 -22.11 -45.23
CA THR A 4 31.71 -22.27 -44.50
C THR A 4 31.54 -21.07 -43.55
N ALA A 5 30.55 -20.22 -43.84
CA ALA A 5 30.10 -19.19 -42.92
C ALA A 5 29.33 -19.84 -41.76
N PHE A 6 29.92 -19.81 -40.56
CA PHE A 6 29.25 -20.20 -39.33
C PHE A 6 28.26 -19.11 -38.94
N ALA A 7 26.97 -19.34 -39.15
CA ALA A 7 25.91 -18.51 -38.61
C ALA A 7 25.81 -18.75 -37.10
N ILE A 8 26.24 -17.77 -36.30
CA ILE A 8 25.99 -17.76 -34.86
C ILE A 8 24.52 -17.35 -34.67
N MET A 9 23.63 -18.34 -34.56
CA MET A 9 22.31 -18.11 -33.99
C MET A 9 22.48 -17.72 -32.53
N LEU A 10 22.31 -16.43 -32.23
CA LEU A 10 22.01 -15.95 -30.88
C LEU A 10 20.67 -16.55 -30.47
N ALA A 11 20.71 -17.67 -29.75
CA ALA A 11 19.58 -18.12 -28.97
C ALA A 11 19.26 -17.02 -27.95
N ALA A 12 18.21 -16.25 -28.22
CA ALA A 12 17.59 -15.38 -27.22
C ALA A 12 17.08 -16.28 -26.09
N GLN A 13 17.93 -16.55 -25.10
CA GLN A 13 17.52 -17.15 -23.86
C GLN A 13 16.53 -16.17 -23.23
N GLY A 14 15.26 -16.60 -23.18
CA GLY A 14 14.18 -15.81 -22.61
C GLY A 14 14.55 -15.41 -21.19
N VAL A 15 14.94 -14.15 -21.05
CA VAL A 15 15.11 -13.51 -19.75
C VAL A 15 13.71 -13.54 -19.13
N SER A 16 13.56 -14.31 -18.05
CA SER A 16 12.34 -14.29 -17.26
C SER A 16 12.05 -12.85 -16.85
N GLU A 17 10.80 -12.41 -17.02
CA GLU A 17 10.36 -11.10 -16.55
C GLU A 17 10.83 -10.88 -15.10
N PRO A 18 11.37 -9.69 -14.77
CA PRO A 18 11.84 -9.41 -13.43
C PRO A 18 10.69 -9.49 -12.43
N LEU A 19 11.00 -9.95 -11.22
CA LEU A 19 10.07 -9.96 -10.10
C LEU A 19 9.57 -8.53 -9.80
N PRO A 20 8.31 -8.39 -9.35
CA PRO A 20 7.78 -7.11 -8.90
C PRO A 20 8.52 -6.60 -7.66
N ALA A 21 8.35 -5.31 -7.34
CA ALA A 21 8.96 -4.70 -6.17
C ALA A 21 8.48 -5.38 -4.86
N LYS A 22 7.20 -5.75 -4.78
CA LYS A 22 6.64 -6.61 -3.73
C LYS A 22 6.27 -7.98 -4.29
N THR A 23 6.98 -9.01 -3.85
CA THR A 23 6.76 -10.40 -4.27
C THR A 23 5.70 -11.13 -3.46
N ASP A 24 5.31 -10.60 -2.31
CA ASP A 24 4.21 -11.14 -1.52
C ASP A 24 2.88 -10.51 -1.98
N ILE A 25 1.83 -11.34 -2.04
CA ILE A 25 0.44 -10.92 -2.22
C ILE A 25 -0.27 -11.23 -0.89
N PRO A 26 -0.60 -10.21 -0.09
CA PRO A 26 -1.35 -10.40 1.16
C PRO A 26 -2.72 -11.03 0.92
N ASN A 27 -3.23 -11.77 1.91
CA ASN A 27 -4.51 -12.47 1.81
C ASN A 27 -5.74 -11.54 1.74
N ASP A 28 -5.57 -10.27 2.10
CA ASP A 28 -6.57 -9.21 1.98
C ASP A 28 -6.44 -8.40 0.68
N PHE A 29 -5.50 -8.76 -0.21
CA PHE A 29 -5.38 -8.20 -1.54
C PHE A 29 -5.98 -9.13 -2.60
N SER A 30 -6.71 -8.57 -3.58
CA SER A 30 -7.38 -9.36 -4.60
C SER A 30 -6.39 -9.97 -5.59
N THR A 31 -6.51 -11.27 -5.84
CA THR A 31 -5.77 -12.00 -6.86
C THR A 31 -6.68 -13.04 -7.53
N VAL A 32 -6.42 -13.33 -8.80
CA VAL A 32 -7.12 -14.39 -9.55
C VAL A 32 -6.23 -15.63 -9.58
N ILE A 33 -6.73 -16.77 -9.13
CA ILE A 33 -6.03 -18.06 -9.23
C ILE A 33 -6.56 -18.85 -10.42
N CYS A 34 -5.66 -19.42 -11.20
CA CYS A 34 -5.99 -20.14 -12.44
C CYS A 34 -5.53 -21.60 -12.38
N PRO A 35 -6.24 -22.52 -13.05
CA PRO A 35 -5.89 -23.94 -13.06
C PRO A 35 -4.60 -24.24 -13.83
N SER A 36 -4.17 -23.34 -14.72
CA SER A 36 -2.95 -23.47 -15.51
C SER A 36 -2.42 -22.11 -15.97
N GLU A 37 -1.17 -22.11 -16.45
CA GLU A 37 -0.58 -20.92 -17.09
C GLU A 37 -1.23 -20.55 -18.41
N ALA A 38 -1.70 -21.54 -19.17
CA ALA A 38 -2.45 -21.28 -20.40
C ALA A 38 -3.76 -20.54 -20.06
N ALA A 39 -4.48 -21.00 -19.04
CA ALA A 39 -5.69 -20.34 -18.56
C ALA A 39 -5.39 -18.92 -18.05
N ALA A 40 -4.31 -18.72 -17.30
CA ALA A 40 -3.93 -17.39 -16.81
C ALA A 40 -3.51 -16.43 -17.93
N ARG A 41 -2.76 -16.92 -18.93
CA ARG A 41 -2.38 -16.14 -20.12
C ARG A 41 -3.59 -15.77 -20.96
N GLU A 42 -4.52 -16.71 -21.15
CA GLU A 42 -5.76 -16.46 -21.88
C GLU A 42 -6.64 -15.45 -21.12
N MET A 43 -6.80 -15.63 -19.82
CA MET A 43 -7.54 -14.71 -18.96
C MET A 43 -6.97 -13.30 -19.05
N LEU A 44 -5.66 -13.13 -18.83
CA LEU A 44 -5.01 -11.82 -18.91
C LEU A 44 -4.98 -11.26 -20.34
N GLY A 45 -4.83 -12.10 -21.36
CA GLY A 45 -4.70 -11.69 -22.76
C GLY A 45 -6.01 -11.30 -23.44
N SER A 46 -7.09 -12.01 -23.12
CA SER A 46 -8.37 -11.90 -23.84
C SER A 46 -9.48 -11.28 -22.99
N TYR A 47 -9.41 -11.39 -21.66
CA TYR A 47 -10.53 -11.05 -20.77
C TYR A 47 -10.24 -9.94 -19.75
N TYR A 48 -8.97 -9.56 -19.58
CA TYR A 48 -8.60 -8.30 -18.95
C TYR A 48 -8.59 -7.20 -20.02
N GLY A 49 -9.68 -6.44 -20.09
CA GLY A 49 -9.87 -5.33 -21.01
C GLY A 49 -10.41 -4.11 -20.29
N VAL A 50 -10.45 -2.99 -21.00
CA VAL A 50 -10.99 -1.72 -20.51
C VAL A 50 -12.14 -1.33 -21.43
N GLN A 51 -13.26 -0.86 -20.88
CA GLN A 51 -14.37 -0.40 -21.71
C GLN A 51 -13.97 0.81 -22.55
N PRO A 52 -14.60 1.09 -23.70
CA PRO A 52 -14.39 2.34 -24.41
C PRO A 52 -14.76 3.57 -23.56
N ALA A 53 -14.14 4.72 -23.86
CA ALA A 53 -14.52 5.99 -23.26
C ALA A 53 -16.03 6.25 -23.45
N PRO A 54 -16.72 6.82 -22.45
CA PRO A 54 -16.18 7.44 -21.23
C PRO A 54 -16.03 6.48 -20.03
N ARG A 55 -16.20 5.17 -20.20
CA ARG A 55 -16.17 4.18 -19.09
C ARG A 55 -14.80 3.51 -18.90
N ASN A 56 -13.76 4.05 -19.51
CA ASN A 56 -12.40 3.50 -19.53
C ASN A 56 -11.59 3.80 -18.24
N HIS A 57 -12.25 3.99 -17.10
CA HIS A 57 -11.61 4.29 -15.81
C HIS A 57 -11.26 3.04 -15.00
N THR A 58 -11.83 1.88 -15.35
CA THR A 58 -11.57 0.58 -14.71
C THR A 58 -11.55 -0.52 -15.76
N ILE A 59 -11.18 -1.74 -15.36
CA ILE A 59 -11.39 -2.93 -16.18
C ILE A 59 -12.88 -3.12 -16.54
N ASP A 60 -13.13 -3.73 -17.69
CA ASP A 60 -14.46 -4.17 -18.12
C ASP A 60 -14.88 -5.39 -17.29
N THR A 61 -15.67 -5.15 -16.24
CA THR A 61 -16.11 -6.18 -15.30
C THR A 61 -16.93 -7.28 -15.97
N ALA A 62 -17.73 -6.96 -16.99
CA ALA A 62 -18.52 -7.96 -17.71
C ALA A 62 -17.61 -8.91 -18.52
N LEU A 63 -16.62 -8.36 -19.19
CA LEU A 63 -15.61 -9.15 -19.91
C LEU A 63 -14.77 -10.00 -18.94
N PHE A 64 -14.39 -9.40 -17.81
CA PHE A 64 -13.63 -10.07 -16.77
C PHE A 64 -14.38 -11.29 -16.20
N PHE A 65 -15.64 -11.15 -15.78
CA PHE A 65 -16.42 -12.29 -15.27
C PHE A 65 -16.67 -13.37 -16.32
N LYS A 66 -16.86 -12.98 -17.58
CA LYS A 66 -16.91 -13.93 -18.71
C LYS A 66 -15.60 -14.71 -18.82
N GLY A 67 -14.46 -14.06 -18.61
CA GLY A 67 -13.15 -14.68 -18.60
C GLY A 67 -12.96 -15.70 -17.48
N LEU A 68 -13.40 -15.38 -16.26
CA LEU A 68 -13.35 -16.32 -15.14
C LEU A 68 -14.09 -17.63 -15.47
N ALA A 69 -15.30 -17.51 -16.02
CA ALA A 69 -16.09 -18.67 -16.45
C ALA A 69 -15.44 -19.44 -17.62
N ALA A 70 -14.87 -18.73 -18.60
CA ALA A 70 -14.27 -19.34 -19.79
C ALA A 70 -12.93 -20.07 -19.51
N THR A 71 -12.15 -19.57 -18.56
CA THR A 71 -10.80 -20.08 -18.27
C THR A 71 -10.73 -20.97 -17.04
N GLY A 72 -11.80 -21.01 -16.23
CA GLY A 72 -11.83 -21.72 -14.94
C GLY A 72 -11.01 -21.02 -13.85
N CYS A 73 -10.54 -19.79 -14.09
CA CYS A 73 -9.89 -18.98 -13.07
C CYS A 73 -10.92 -18.47 -12.03
N SER A 74 -10.47 -18.20 -10.81
CA SER A 74 -11.33 -17.79 -9.69
C SER A 74 -10.68 -16.70 -8.84
N GLN A 75 -11.48 -15.72 -8.41
CA GLN A 75 -11.10 -14.73 -7.38
C GLN A 75 -11.34 -15.24 -5.95
N ASN A 76 -12.16 -16.27 -5.79
CA ASN A 76 -12.57 -16.83 -4.48
C ASN A 76 -11.97 -18.22 -4.27
N SER A 77 -10.73 -18.41 -4.72
CA SER A 77 -10.03 -19.69 -4.61
C SER A 77 -9.57 -19.92 -3.16
N ALA A 78 -9.62 -21.18 -2.70
CA ALA A 78 -9.17 -21.54 -1.34
C ALA A 78 -7.66 -21.30 -1.17
N GLU A 79 -6.93 -21.37 -2.28
CA GLU A 79 -5.49 -21.15 -2.37
C GLU A 79 -5.09 -19.68 -2.12
N ALA A 80 -6.03 -18.72 -2.28
CA ALA A 80 -5.83 -17.30 -2.02
C ALA A 80 -6.15 -16.87 -0.56
N LYS A 81 -6.41 -17.81 0.36
CA LYS A 81 -6.73 -17.51 1.77
C LYS A 81 -5.51 -17.18 2.65
N SER A 82 -4.31 -17.21 2.08
CA SER A 82 -3.05 -16.93 2.78
C SER A 82 -2.14 -16.11 1.87
N THR A 83 -1.10 -15.51 2.44
CA THR A 83 -0.10 -14.79 1.66
C THR A 83 0.50 -15.70 0.59
N ILE A 84 0.58 -15.20 -0.64
CA ILE A 84 1.21 -15.90 -1.77
C ILE A 84 2.55 -15.23 -2.07
N ALA A 85 3.61 -16.02 -2.14
CA ALA A 85 4.92 -15.56 -2.61
C ALA A 85 5.06 -15.81 -4.11
N ILE A 86 5.20 -14.73 -4.89
CA ILE A 86 5.53 -14.75 -6.32
C ILE A 86 6.98 -15.21 -6.46
N GLN A 87 7.18 -16.30 -7.18
CA GLN A 87 8.50 -16.88 -7.45
C GLN A 87 8.96 -16.59 -8.87
N GLN A 88 8.03 -16.38 -9.80
CA GLN A 88 8.33 -16.09 -11.19
C GLN A 88 7.21 -15.31 -11.84
N VAL A 89 7.57 -14.30 -12.65
CA VAL A 89 6.65 -13.63 -13.57
C VAL A 89 6.69 -14.35 -14.93
N ILE A 90 5.51 -14.76 -15.39
CA ILE A 90 5.30 -15.51 -16.64
C ILE A 90 4.95 -14.56 -17.79
N ALA A 91 4.14 -13.55 -17.52
CA ALA A 91 3.70 -12.54 -18.46
C ALA A 91 3.34 -11.26 -17.71
N ARG A 92 3.50 -10.12 -18.37
CA ARG A 92 3.12 -8.81 -17.86
C ARG A 92 2.30 -8.09 -18.92
N ARG A 93 1.22 -7.43 -18.53
CA ARG A 93 0.37 -6.65 -19.44
C ARG A 93 -0.05 -5.36 -18.76
N THR A 94 0.16 -4.25 -19.44
CA THR A 94 -0.29 -2.92 -19.00
C THR A 94 -1.60 -2.57 -19.72
N LEU A 95 -2.61 -2.17 -18.95
CA LEU A 95 -3.91 -1.72 -19.43
C LEU A 95 -3.96 -0.19 -19.39
N PRO A 96 -4.24 0.50 -20.51
CA PRO A 96 -4.42 1.95 -20.53
C PRO A 96 -5.81 2.33 -20.00
N LEU A 97 -5.84 3.18 -18.99
CA LEU A 97 -7.06 3.72 -18.37
C LEU A 97 -7.10 5.24 -18.59
N ALA A 98 -8.28 5.85 -18.52
CA ALA A 98 -8.42 7.30 -18.63
C ALA A 98 -7.58 8.07 -17.58
N GLY A 99 -7.37 7.49 -16.39
CA GLY A 99 -6.59 8.07 -15.29
C GLY A 99 -5.12 7.66 -15.23
N GLY A 100 -4.63 6.84 -16.17
CA GLY A 100 -3.27 6.30 -16.13
C GLY A 100 -3.18 4.89 -16.71
N SER A 101 -2.48 4.00 -16.01
CA SER A 101 -2.31 2.62 -16.45
C SER A 101 -2.21 1.68 -15.27
N GLU A 102 -2.74 0.47 -15.43
CA GLU A 102 -2.60 -0.63 -14.46
C GLU A 102 -1.83 -1.78 -15.09
N THR A 103 -0.79 -2.24 -14.42
CA THR A 103 0.01 -3.38 -14.88
C THR A 103 -0.41 -4.62 -14.12
N HIS A 104 -0.79 -5.65 -14.87
CA HIS A 104 -1.16 -6.95 -14.35
C HIS A 104 -0.11 -7.98 -14.75
N LEU A 105 0.20 -8.91 -13.85
CA LEU A 105 1.17 -9.96 -14.08
C LEU A 105 0.52 -11.34 -13.95
N VAL A 106 0.90 -12.27 -14.82
CA VAL A 106 0.71 -13.71 -14.60
C VAL A 106 1.93 -14.21 -13.83
N TYR A 107 1.72 -14.91 -12.72
CA TYR A 107 2.81 -15.44 -11.89
C TYR A 107 2.73 -16.94 -11.63
N ARG A 108 3.90 -17.53 -11.34
CA ARG A 108 4.01 -18.75 -10.53
C ARG A 108 4.36 -18.34 -9.10
N GLY A 109 3.68 -18.94 -8.13
CA GLY A 109 3.96 -18.67 -6.72
C GLY A 109 3.68 -19.86 -5.83
N THR A 110 3.85 -19.64 -4.54
CA THR A 110 3.52 -20.59 -3.48
C THR A 110 2.72 -19.90 -2.38
N ASN A 111 1.66 -20.53 -1.92
CA ASN A 111 0.91 -20.05 -0.76
C ASN A 111 1.60 -20.44 0.57
N ALA A 112 1.03 -20.07 1.72
CA ALA A 112 1.62 -20.35 3.03
C ALA A 112 1.73 -21.85 3.37
N SER A 113 0.93 -22.72 2.73
CA SER A 113 1.05 -24.18 2.88
C SER A 113 2.10 -24.81 1.95
N GLY A 114 2.81 -24.01 1.15
CA GLY A 114 3.79 -24.47 0.17
C GLY A 114 3.19 -25.03 -1.12
N SER A 115 1.87 -24.92 -1.29
CA SER A 115 1.18 -25.34 -2.50
C SER A 115 1.50 -24.38 -3.65
N ARG A 116 1.85 -24.94 -4.80
CA ARG A 116 2.12 -24.17 -6.02
C ARG A 116 0.83 -23.58 -6.57
N VAL A 117 0.88 -22.33 -6.98
CA VAL A 117 -0.25 -21.59 -7.55
C VAL A 117 0.17 -20.87 -8.82
N ILE A 118 -0.78 -20.75 -9.75
CA ILE A 118 -0.69 -19.86 -10.91
C ILE A 118 -1.76 -18.80 -10.72
N GLY A 119 -1.41 -17.53 -10.89
CA GLY A 119 -2.40 -16.46 -10.73
C GLY A 119 -2.12 -15.22 -11.55
N ILE A 120 -3.05 -14.28 -11.44
CA ILE A 120 -2.98 -12.94 -12.01
C ILE A 120 -3.20 -11.95 -10.87
N VAL A 121 -2.30 -10.98 -10.77
CA VAL A 121 -2.41 -9.89 -9.78
C VAL A 121 -2.19 -8.56 -10.47
N ASP A 122 -2.91 -7.52 -10.04
CA ASP A 122 -2.57 -6.14 -10.35
C ASP A 122 -1.27 -5.79 -9.61
N GLU A 123 -0.15 -5.72 -10.33
CA GLU A 123 1.16 -5.35 -9.82
C GLU A 123 1.14 -3.94 -9.22
N THR A 124 0.44 -3.02 -9.87
CA THR A 124 0.41 -1.61 -9.48
C THR A 124 -0.34 -1.41 -8.17
N GLY A 125 -1.47 -2.09 -8.01
CA GLY A 125 -2.22 -2.16 -6.76
C GLY A 125 -1.47 -2.94 -5.68
N ASN A 126 -0.88 -4.09 -6.04
CA ASN A 126 -0.14 -4.91 -5.09
C ASN A 126 1.04 -4.16 -4.50
N ASP A 127 1.82 -3.43 -5.29
CA ASP A 127 2.97 -2.66 -4.78
C ASP A 127 2.54 -1.57 -3.80
N LYS A 128 1.36 -0.97 -4.01
CA LYS A 128 0.79 0.09 -3.16
C LYS A 128 0.08 -0.45 -1.93
N HIS A 129 -0.33 -1.72 -1.91
CA HIS A 129 -1.08 -2.28 -0.80
C HIS A 129 -0.22 -2.33 0.50
N PRO A 130 -0.78 -2.03 1.67
CA PRO A 130 0.00 -2.02 2.91
C PRO A 130 0.26 -3.43 3.47
N ARG A 131 1.48 -3.71 3.93
CA ARG A 131 1.90 -4.96 4.60
C ARG A 131 1.97 -4.85 6.11
N THR A 132 2.08 -3.64 6.62
CA THR A 132 2.25 -3.35 8.05
C THR A 132 1.24 -2.32 8.50
N ASP A 133 0.97 -2.27 9.81
CA ASP A 133 0.10 -1.23 10.39
C ASP A 133 0.60 0.17 10.08
N TYR A 134 1.92 0.36 10.02
CA TYR A 134 2.52 1.63 9.64
C TYR A 134 2.23 1.97 8.16
N GLU A 135 2.42 1.03 7.24
CA GLU A 135 2.08 1.24 5.82
C GLU A 135 0.57 1.50 5.62
N ARG A 136 -0.28 0.81 6.39
CA ARG A 136 -1.73 1.01 6.36
C ARG A 136 -2.09 2.42 6.82
N TRP A 137 -1.56 2.82 7.96
CA TRP A 137 -1.72 4.18 8.48
C TRP A 137 -1.20 5.24 7.51
N LEU A 138 -0.05 5.02 6.86
CA LEU A 138 0.45 5.93 5.83
C LEU A 138 -0.53 6.01 4.64
N SER A 139 -1.05 4.88 4.17
CA SER A 139 -1.96 4.85 3.02
C SER A 139 -3.26 5.65 3.26
N GLU A 140 -3.69 5.74 4.52
CA GLU A 140 -4.90 6.43 4.94
C GLU A 140 -4.65 7.92 5.22
N PHE A 141 -3.68 8.25 6.08
CA PHE A 141 -3.54 9.61 6.61
C PHE A 141 -2.53 10.46 5.85
N ILE A 142 -1.49 9.83 5.29
CA ILE A 142 -0.35 10.50 4.64
C ILE A 142 0.06 9.72 3.38
N PRO A 143 -0.80 9.70 2.34
CA PRO A 143 -0.46 9.02 1.09
C PRO A 143 0.87 9.54 0.54
N GLY A 144 1.80 8.63 0.22
CA GLY A 144 3.16 8.97 -0.22
C GLY A 144 4.15 9.27 0.91
N GLY A 145 3.74 9.17 2.17
CA GLY A 145 4.63 9.22 3.34
C GLY A 145 5.22 10.60 3.66
N VAL A 146 4.72 11.66 3.02
CA VAL A 146 5.14 13.03 3.28
C VAL A 146 3.96 13.84 3.80
N LEU A 147 4.09 14.30 5.05
CA LEU A 147 3.16 15.26 5.64
C LEU A 147 3.53 16.66 5.16
N ASP A 148 2.67 17.28 4.37
CA ASP A 148 2.74 18.71 4.07
C ASP A 148 1.86 19.47 5.07
N HIS A 149 2.48 20.06 6.09
CA HIS A 149 1.77 20.75 7.15
C HIS A 149 1.65 22.25 6.85
N ASP A 150 0.42 22.73 6.85
CA ASP A 150 0.07 24.15 6.91
C ASP A 150 -0.62 24.45 8.26
N PRO A 151 -0.06 25.31 9.12
CA PRO A 151 -0.68 25.73 10.38
C PRO A 151 -2.02 26.44 10.22
N ALA A 152 -2.33 26.97 9.04
CA ALA A 152 -3.64 27.56 8.73
C ALA A 152 -4.70 26.50 8.39
N GLY A 153 -4.29 25.25 8.14
CA GLY A 153 -5.20 24.14 7.87
C GLY A 153 -5.80 23.52 9.14
N ASN A 154 -6.71 22.58 8.95
CA ASN A 154 -7.45 21.93 10.04
C ASN A 154 -6.64 20.86 10.81
N ARG A 155 -5.42 20.54 10.35
CA ARG A 155 -4.57 19.50 10.94
C ARG A 155 -3.60 20.12 11.93
N THR A 156 -3.73 19.76 13.21
CA THR A 156 -2.78 20.21 14.23
C THR A 156 -1.58 19.25 14.29
N VAL A 157 -0.38 19.83 14.19
CA VAL A 157 0.88 19.10 14.28
C VAL A 157 1.77 19.78 15.31
N TYR A 158 2.41 18.99 16.17
CA TYR A 158 3.43 19.48 17.10
C TYR A 158 4.79 18.88 16.79
N LEU A 159 5.83 19.69 16.91
CA LEU A 159 7.22 19.30 16.84
C LEU A 159 7.77 19.09 18.26
N CYS A 160 8.33 17.91 18.51
CA CYS A 160 8.99 17.56 19.77
C CYS A 160 10.51 17.42 19.57
N PRO A 161 11.33 17.72 20.59
CA PRO A 161 12.78 17.52 20.51
C PRO A 161 13.19 16.04 20.36
N THR A 162 12.41 15.13 20.95
CA THR A 162 12.70 13.69 20.95
C THR A 162 11.44 12.88 20.70
N ILE A 163 11.63 11.66 20.19
CA ILE A 163 10.52 10.72 19.97
C ILE A 163 9.89 10.30 21.30
N ASP A 164 10.68 10.05 22.35
CA ASP A 164 10.14 9.68 23.66
C ASP A 164 9.31 10.79 24.29
N GLY A 165 9.65 12.05 24.02
CA GLY A 165 8.84 13.20 24.43
C GLY A 165 7.48 13.23 23.71
N ALA A 166 7.47 12.98 22.40
CA ALA A 166 6.24 12.86 21.63
C ALA A 166 5.36 11.70 22.12
N ARG A 167 5.95 10.51 22.32
CA ARG A 167 5.24 9.32 22.83
C ARG A 167 4.65 9.58 24.21
N SER A 168 5.41 10.20 25.11
CA SER A 168 4.96 10.52 26.46
C SER A 168 3.78 11.50 26.46
N ALA A 169 3.81 12.51 25.59
CA ALA A 169 2.70 13.46 25.43
C ALA A 169 1.43 12.79 24.88
N VAL A 170 1.55 11.90 23.89
CA VAL A 170 0.41 11.15 23.33
C VAL A 170 -0.17 10.16 24.35
N LYS A 171 0.67 9.43 25.07
CA LYS A 171 0.24 8.50 26.14
C LYS A 171 -0.51 9.19 27.28
N ALA A 172 -0.16 10.44 27.57
CA ALA A 172 -0.77 11.19 28.67
C ALA A 172 -2.24 11.54 28.42
N ILE A 173 -2.75 11.42 27.18
CA ILE A 173 -4.15 11.72 26.86
C ILE A 173 -5.06 10.64 27.48
N PRO A 174 -5.94 10.98 28.45
CA PRO A 174 -6.82 10.01 29.08
C PRO A 174 -7.84 9.46 28.07
N GLY A 175 -8.03 8.13 28.06
CA GLY A 175 -9.03 7.48 27.19
C GLY A 175 -10.48 7.70 27.63
N LYS A 176 -10.70 8.25 28.85
CA LYS A 176 -12.01 8.58 29.42
C LYS A 176 -12.02 10.03 29.89
N GLY A 177 -13.21 10.63 29.95
CA GLY A 177 -13.40 12.03 30.35
C GLY A 177 -13.78 12.91 29.17
N ASN A 178 -14.13 14.16 29.46
CA ASN A 178 -14.48 15.15 28.44
C ASN A 178 -13.22 15.78 27.81
N ASP A 179 -13.42 16.51 26.72
CA ASP A 179 -12.33 17.11 25.93
C ASP A 179 -11.51 18.13 26.73
N THR A 180 -12.11 18.81 27.71
CA THR A 180 -11.38 19.75 28.57
C THR A 180 -10.30 19.02 29.39
N VAL A 181 -10.65 17.88 30.00
CA VAL A 181 -9.68 17.07 30.77
C VAL A 181 -8.61 16.50 29.85
N ARG A 182 -8.99 16.01 28.67
CA ARG A 182 -8.06 15.46 27.67
C ARG A 182 -7.07 16.50 27.18
N ASN A 183 -7.57 17.67 26.78
CA ASN A 183 -6.76 18.78 26.30
C ASN A 183 -5.84 19.35 27.38
N ALA A 184 -6.30 19.42 28.64
CA ALA A 184 -5.46 19.85 29.76
C ALA A 184 -4.30 18.87 30.03
N ALA A 185 -4.59 17.56 30.06
CA ALA A 185 -3.57 16.52 30.26
C ALA A 185 -2.55 16.52 29.10
N PHE A 186 -3.04 16.59 27.86
CA PHE A 186 -2.22 16.69 26.68
C PHE A 186 -1.32 17.94 26.69
N ALA A 187 -1.90 19.12 26.94
CA ALA A 187 -1.15 20.37 26.99
C ALA A 187 -0.07 20.37 28.07
N LYS A 188 -0.37 19.82 29.26
CA LYS A 188 0.61 19.65 30.35
C LYS A 188 1.77 18.76 29.91
N ALA A 189 1.48 17.58 29.36
CA ALA A 189 2.51 16.63 28.95
C ALA A 189 3.33 17.14 27.76
N ARG A 190 2.68 17.78 26.79
CA ARG A 190 3.32 18.43 25.64
C ARG A 190 4.31 19.52 26.08
N THR A 191 3.89 20.37 27.02
CA THR A 191 4.73 21.44 27.57
C THR A 191 5.91 20.87 28.35
N ALA A 192 5.68 19.85 29.19
CA ALA A 192 6.74 19.18 29.95
C ALA A 192 7.82 18.53 29.05
N ASN A 193 7.43 18.09 27.86
CA ASN A 193 8.34 17.51 26.86
C ASN A 193 8.85 18.51 25.82
N ALA A 194 8.66 19.82 26.07
CA ALA A 194 9.07 20.92 25.18
C ALA A 194 8.58 20.78 23.72
N CYS A 195 7.45 20.10 23.54
CA CYS A 195 6.80 19.97 22.25
C CYS A 195 6.05 21.28 21.93
N ARG A 196 6.25 21.82 20.74
CA ARG A 196 5.65 23.09 20.29
C ARG A 196 4.86 22.88 19.01
N GLN A 197 3.92 23.77 18.68
CA GLN A 197 3.21 23.66 17.41
C GLN A 197 4.22 23.75 16.26
N ALA A 198 4.08 22.87 15.27
CA ALA A 198 4.95 22.87 14.12
C ALA A 198 4.67 24.11 13.26
N ALA A 199 5.71 24.66 12.64
CA ALA A 199 5.55 25.66 11.59
C ALA A 199 5.19 24.95 10.27
N ALA A 200 4.80 25.74 9.26
CA ALA A 200 4.59 25.20 7.92
C ALA A 200 5.84 24.45 7.43
N GLY A 201 5.63 23.28 6.83
CA GLY A 201 6.75 22.48 6.34
C GLY A 201 6.36 21.07 5.90
N ARG A 202 7.31 20.45 5.21
CA ARG A 202 7.19 19.08 4.70
C ARG A 202 8.02 18.13 5.56
N TYR A 203 7.40 17.06 6.00
CA TYR A 203 8.00 16.06 6.87
C TYR A 203 7.81 14.67 6.27
N LYS A 204 8.92 14.00 5.91
CA LYS A 204 8.88 12.60 5.50
C LYS A 204 8.73 11.74 6.74
N ILE A 205 7.60 11.08 6.93
CA ILE A 205 7.38 10.19 8.06
C ILE A 205 8.22 8.94 7.85
N THR A 206 8.91 8.49 8.89
CA THR A 206 9.80 7.33 8.84
C THR A 206 9.35 6.20 9.76
N ALA A 207 8.58 6.50 10.81
CA ALA A 207 7.97 5.50 11.69
C ALA A 207 6.81 6.07 12.51
N ARG A 208 5.91 5.19 12.96
CA ARG A 208 4.85 5.45 13.95
C ARG A 208 5.22 4.72 15.24
N HIS A 209 5.28 5.44 16.37
CA HIS A 209 5.80 4.91 17.64
C HIS A 209 4.78 4.83 18.77
N GLU A 210 3.67 5.56 18.66
CA GLU A 210 2.59 5.55 19.65
C GLU A 210 1.29 5.98 18.99
N GLU A 211 0.21 5.38 19.43
CA GLU A 211 -1.15 5.72 19.05
C GLU A 211 -2.00 5.86 20.30
N ARG A 212 -2.87 6.87 20.29
CA ARG A 212 -3.94 7.01 21.26
C ARG A 212 -5.24 7.25 20.52
N ALA A 213 -5.98 6.18 20.36
CA ALA A 213 -7.34 6.12 19.86
C ALA A 213 -8.33 6.30 21.02
N ILE A 214 -9.27 7.24 20.88
CA ILE A 214 -10.24 7.59 21.90
C ILE A 214 -11.64 7.64 21.27
N PRO A 215 -12.57 6.75 21.66
CA PRO A 215 -13.93 6.81 21.17
C PRO A 215 -14.61 8.12 21.62
N CYS A 216 -15.16 8.87 20.67
CA CYS A 216 -15.92 10.10 20.93
C CYS A 216 -17.42 9.98 20.58
N GLY A 217 -17.89 8.82 20.11
CA GLY A 217 -19.31 8.56 19.85
C GLY A 217 -19.51 7.50 18.77
N PHE A 218 -20.71 7.46 18.18
CA PHE A 218 -20.95 6.68 16.96
C PHE A 218 -20.15 7.30 15.81
N GLU A 219 -19.31 6.52 15.15
CA GLU A 219 -18.44 6.91 14.01
C GLU A 219 -17.35 7.96 14.31
N CYS A 220 -17.21 8.42 15.55
CA CYS A 220 -16.18 9.39 15.94
C CYS A 220 -15.03 8.70 16.70
N GLU A 221 -13.81 8.84 16.17
CA GLU A 221 -12.58 8.44 16.88
C GLU A 221 -11.55 9.57 16.90
N ASP A 222 -11.13 9.93 18.11
CA ASP A 222 -10.02 10.85 18.33
C ASP A 222 -8.69 10.10 18.30
N VAL A 223 -7.88 10.29 17.25
CA VAL A 223 -6.65 9.51 17.02
C VAL A 223 -5.42 10.39 17.06
N TRP A 224 -4.62 10.25 18.13
CA TRP A 224 -3.36 10.97 18.29
C TRP A 224 -2.16 10.05 18.07
N ASN A 225 -1.14 10.55 17.37
CA ASN A 225 0.00 9.75 16.92
C ASN A 225 1.32 10.39 17.33
N ALA A 226 2.29 9.59 17.79
CA ALA A 226 3.68 10.00 17.89
C ALA A 226 4.47 9.41 16.71
N LEU A 227 5.10 10.28 15.92
CA LEU A 227 5.76 9.93 14.67
C LEU A 227 7.23 10.33 14.71
N ALA A 228 8.09 9.49 14.14
CA ALA A 228 9.43 9.91 13.71
C ALA A 228 9.35 10.38 12.27
N ALA A 229 10.05 11.47 11.95
CA ALA A 229 10.08 12.04 10.63
C ALA A 229 11.43 12.68 10.30
N THR A 230 11.63 13.03 9.03
CA THR A 230 12.74 13.82 8.53
C THR A 230 12.22 15.11 7.90
N ASP A 231 12.78 16.26 8.28
CA ASP A 231 12.42 17.54 7.65
C ASP A 231 13.06 17.72 6.26
N THR A 232 12.72 18.80 5.55
CA THR A 232 13.28 19.09 4.22
C THR A 232 14.80 19.29 4.19
N ARG A 233 15.44 19.48 5.35
CA ARG A 233 16.89 19.63 5.50
C ARG A 233 17.57 18.30 5.86
N GLY A 234 16.82 17.19 5.87
CA GLY A 234 17.35 15.87 6.22
C GLY A 234 17.50 15.63 7.72
N ARG A 235 16.96 16.50 8.58
CA ARG A 235 17.10 16.34 10.04
C ARG A 235 16.00 15.46 10.60
N THR A 236 16.37 14.50 11.43
CA THR A 236 15.43 13.70 12.22
C THR A 236 14.68 14.59 13.20
N VAL A 237 13.37 14.48 13.20
CA VAL A 237 12.45 15.20 14.10
C VAL A 237 11.38 14.25 14.63
N ALA A 238 10.78 14.60 15.75
CA ALA A 238 9.62 13.90 16.29
C ALA A 238 8.38 14.77 16.14
N LEU A 239 7.26 14.17 15.75
CA LEU A 239 5.99 14.85 15.54
C LEU A 239 4.90 14.22 16.42
N ILE A 240 3.98 15.06 16.87
CA ILE A 240 2.65 14.62 17.32
C ILE A 240 1.66 15.03 16.23
N PHE A 241 0.92 14.07 15.70
CA PHE A 241 -0.06 14.27 14.64
C PHE A 241 -1.46 13.89 15.13
N ASN A 242 -2.41 14.81 14.98
CA ASN A 242 -3.82 14.51 15.16
C ASN A 242 -4.41 13.97 13.85
N GLY A 243 -4.78 12.69 13.85
CA GLY A 243 -5.42 11.97 12.76
C GLY A 243 -6.89 11.66 13.02
N SER A 244 -7.55 12.34 13.98
CA SER A 244 -9.00 12.20 14.16
C SER A 244 -9.74 12.45 12.84
N HIS A 245 -10.69 11.59 12.54
CA HIS A 245 -11.60 11.70 11.40
C HIS A 245 -13.05 11.67 11.89
N PHE A 246 -13.93 12.34 11.14
CA PHE A 246 -15.38 12.37 11.35
C PHE A 246 -16.04 11.38 10.40
#